data_AF-A0A1F7R6A0-F1
#
_entry.id   AF-A0A1F7R6A0-F1
#
_cell.length_a   1.000
_cell.length_b   1.000
_cell.length_c   1.000
_cell.angle_alpha   90.00
_cell.angle_beta   90.00
_cell.angle_gamma   90.00
#
_symmetry.space_group_name_H-M   'P 1'
#
loop_
_entity.id
_entity.type
_entity.pdbx_description
1 polymer ?
#
loop_
_entity_poly.entity_id
_entity_poly.type
_entity_poly.pdbx_seq_one_letter_code
_entity_poly.pdbx_strand_id
1 'polypeptide(L)' 'MPRQSKKLKSAKSYRQMSAELEKLLTWFDEAEPDLDEALAKYEQVNELIADMEDYLKSAQIKIKRINSQIQ' A
#
# COMPACT_ATOMS: atom_id res chain seq x y z
N MET A 1 21.64 -21.84 20.35
CA MET A 1 21.52 -20.39 20.14
C MET A 1 20.36 -20.11 19.18
N PRO A 2 19.31 -19.37 19.56
CA PRO A 2 18.22 -19.06 18.65
C PRO A 2 18.60 -17.89 17.73
N ARG A 3 18.53 -18.13 16.42
CA ARG A 3 18.78 -17.14 15.37
C ARG A 3 17.64 -16.11 15.39
N GLN A 4 17.98 -14.85 15.65
CA GLN A 4 17.05 -13.73 15.52
C GLN A 4 16.52 -13.68 14.09
N SER A 5 15.23 -13.96 13.91
CA SER A 5 14.50 -13.74 12.68
C SER A 5 14.37 -12.23 12.46
N LYS A 6 15.28 -11.66 11.67
CA LYS A 6 15.07 -10.34 11.06
C LYS A 6 13.77 -10.42 10.27
N LYS A 7 12.67 -9.92 10.85
CA LYS A 7 11.42 -9.64 10.14
C LYS A 7 11.77 -8.62 9.06
N LEU A 8 12.15 -9.10 7.88
CA LEU A 8 12.03 -8.35 6.65
C LEU A 8 10.60 -7.84 6.63
N LYS A 9 10.39 -6.53 6.82
CA LYS A 9 9.12 -5.90 6.53
C LYS A 9 8.83 -6.25 5.07
N SER A 10 8.02 -7.30 4.87
CA SER A 10 7.63 -7.75 3.54
C SER A 10 7.01 -6.54 2.89
N ALA A 11 7.66 -5.98 1.86
CA ALA A 11 7.06 -4.95 1.03
C ALA A 11 5.68 -5.49 0.62
N LYS A 12 4.60 -4.81 1.04
CA LYS A 12 3.24 -5.28 0.77
C LYS A 12 3.08 -5.36 -0.74
N SER A 13 2.47 -6.44 -1.21
CA SER A 13 2.11 -6.55 -2.63
C SER A 13 0.99 -5.56 -2.96
N TYR A 14 0.91 -5.11 -4.22
CA TYR A 14 -0.18 -4.24 -4.66
C TYR A 14 -1.57 -4.78 -4.32
N ARG A 15 -1.75 -6.11 -4.44
CA ARG A 15 -3.01 -6.77 -4.09
C ARG A 15 -3.35 -6.65 -2.60
N GLN A 16 -2.34 -6.75 -1.74
CA GLN A 16 -2.53 -6.57 -0.29
C GLN A 16 -2.87 -5.11 0.04
N MET A 17 -2.18 -4.15 -0.59
CA MET A 17 -2.47 -2.73 -0.39
C MET A 17 -3.87 -2.37 -0.88
N SER A 18 -4.29 -2.87 -2.04
CA SER A 18 -5.64 -2.67 -2.56
C SER A 18 -6.72 -3.26 -1.63
N ALA A 19 -6.48 -4.45 -1.06
CA ALA A 19 -7.42 -5.07 -0.13
C ALA A 19 -7.49 -4.34 1.22
N GLU A 20 -6.39 -3.73 1.66
CA GLU A 20 -6.38 -2.86 2.86
C GLU A 20 -7.12 -1.54 2.60
N LEU A 21 -6.97 -0.97 1.40
CA LEU A 21 -7.69 0.26 1.00
C LEU A 21 -9.20 0.01 0.97
N GLU A 22 -9.63 -1.10 0.36
CA GLU A 22 -11.04 -1.49 0.31
C GLU A 22 -11.64 -1.62 1.72
N LYS A 23 -10.92 -2.25 2.66
CA LYS A 23 -11.35 -2.35 4.06
C LYS A 23 -11.48 -0.98 4.75
N LEU A 24 -10.55 -0.06 4.49
CA LEU A 24 -10.62 1.29 5.04
C LEU A 24 -11.82 2.06 4.48
N LEU A 25 -12.10 1.91 3.19
CA LEU A 25 -13.27 2.51 2.54
C LEU A 25 -14.58 1.93 3.09
N THR A 26 -14.68 0.60 3.23
CA THR A 26 -15.85 -0.03 3.88
C THR A 26 -16.06 0.48 5.30
N TRP A 27 -14.99 0.69 6.07
CA TRP A 27 -15.10 1.28 7.40
C TRP A 27 -15.68 2.71 7.36
N PHE A 28 -15.27 3.54 6.38
CA PHE A 28 -15.84 4.88 6.20
C PHE A 28 -17.32 4.84 5.79
N ASP A 29 -17.75 3.83 5.04
CA ASP A 29 -19.14 3.69 4.58
C ASP A 29 -20.08 3.14 5.68
N GLU A 30 -19.56 2.31 6.58
CA GLU A 30 -20.36 1.62 7.60
C GLU A 30 -20.32 2.28 8.99
N ALA A 31 -19.27 3.06 9.29
CA ALA A 31 -19.12 3.69 10.60
C ALA A 31 -19.82 5.06 10.66
N GLU A 32 -20.29 5.44 11.86
CA GLU A 32 -20.47 6.85 12.24
C GLU A 32 -19.22 7.27 13.04
N PRO A 33 -18.10 7.58 12.38
CA PRO A 33 -16.86 7.86 13.08
C PRO A 33 -16.92 9.21 13.78
N ASP A 34 -16.30 9.30 14.95
CA ASP A 34 -15.91 10.61 15.46
C ASP A 34 -14.82 11.23 14.57
N LEU A 35 -14.68 12.55 14.68
CA LEU A 35 -13.78 13.31 13.81
C LEU A 35 -12.32 12.86 13.92
N ASP A 36 -11.88 12.48 15.13
CA ASP A 36 -10.49 12.11 15.39
C ASP A 36 -10.17 10.73 14.77
N GLU A 37 -11.09 9.77 14.89
CA GLU A 37 -10.97 8.47 14.23
C GLU A 37 -11.01 8.60 12.70
N ALA A 38 -11.92 9.43 12.17
CA ALA A 38 -12.00 9.70 10.73
C ALA A 38 -10.70 10.30 10.19
N LEU A 39 -10.10 11.26 10.91
CA LEU A 39 -8.82 11.88 10.54
C LEU A 39 -7.68 10.85 10.54
N ALA A 40 -7.56 10.04 11.59
CA ALA A 40 -6.52 9.02 11.65
C ALA A 40 -6.64 7.98 10.53
N LYS A 41 -7.87 7.59 10.16
CA LYS A 41 -8.11 6.67 9.05
C LYS A 41 -7.86 7.31 7.69
N TYR A 42 -8.16 8.59 7.55
CA TYR A 42 -7.87 9.36 6.34
C TYR A 42 -6.36 9.46 6.09
N GLU A 43 -5.57 9.74 7.13
CA GLU A 43 -4.10 9.70 7.04
C GLU A 43 -3.59 8.32 6.62
N GLN A 44 -4.13 7.25 7.22
CA GLN A 44 -3.79 5.86 6.83
C GLN A 44 -4.11 5.57 5.36
N VAL A 45 -5.25 6.05 4.85
CA VAL A 45 -5.62 5.92 3.44
C VAL A 45 -4.62 6.65 2.54
N ASN A 46 -4.24 7.88 2.90
CA ASN A 46 -3.29 8.66 2.11
C ASN A 46 -1.90 8.00 2.05
N GLU A 47 -1.39 7.50 3.17
CA GLU A 47 -0.12 6.76 3.20
C GLU A 47 -0.20 5.51 2.32
N LEU A 48 -1.30 4.77 2.39
CA LEU A 48 -1.50 3.55 1.59
C LEU A 48 -1.58 3.85 0.09
N ILE A 49 -2.24 4.94 -0.30
CA ILE A 49 -2.30 5.39 -1.69
C ILE A 49 -0.90 5.78 -2.18
N ALA A 50 -0.11 6.51 -1.39
CA ALA A 50 1.26 6.88 -1.75
C ALA A 50 2.13 5.63 -1.99
N ASP A 51 2.05 4.63 -1.12
CA ASP A 51 2.75 3.36 -1.28
C ASP A 51 2.33 2.62 -2.56
N MET A 52 1.04 2.66 -2.91
CA MET A 52 0.51 2.07 -4.13
C MET A 52 1.01 2.79 -5.39
N GLU A 53 1.05 4.12 -5.38
CA GLU A 53 1.57 4.94 -6.49
C GLU A 53 3.06 4.66 -6.72
N ASP A 54 3.85 4.58 -5.66
CA ASP A 54 5.28 4.27 -5.74
C ASP A 54 5.53 2.85 -6.27
N TYR A 55 4.69 1.89 -5.87
CA TYR A 55 4.73 0.55 -6.43
C TYR A 55 4.47 0.56 -7.94
N LEU A 56 3.42 1.26 -8.39
CA LEU A 56 3.06 1.35 -9.80
C LEU A 56 4.13 2.07 -10.62
N LYS A 57 4.70 3.16 -10.10
CA LYS A 57 5.81 3.88 -10.73
C LYS A 57 7.03 2.98 -10.88
N SER A 58 7.36 2.21 -9.86
CA SER A 58 8.45 1.24 -9.89
C SER A 58 8.20 0.13 -10.93
N ALA A 59 6.96 -0.36 -11.03
CA ALA A 59 6.56 -1.33 -12.06
C ALA A 59 6.67 -0.74 -13.47
N GLN A 60 6.23 0.51 -13.67
CA GLN A 60 6.33 1.20 -14.95
C GLN A 60 7.79 1.39 -15.38
N ILE A 61 8.69 1.74 -14.46
CA ILE A 61 10.14 1.85 -14.74
C ILE A 61 10.71 0.51 -15.18
N LYS A 62 10.31 -0.60 -14.53
CA LYS A 62 10.75 -1.95 -14.92
C LYS A 62 10.28 -2.31 -16.33
N ILE A 63 9.02 -2.02 -16.67
CA ILE A 63 8.47 -2.25 -18.01
C ILE A 63 9.22 -1.43 -19.07
N LYS A 64 9.46 -0.13 -18.80
CA LYS A 64 10.23 0.74 -19.70
C LYS A 64 11.63 0.18 -19.97
N ARG A 65 12.31 -0.31 -18.93
CA ARG A 65 13.64 -0.93 -19.06
C ARG A 65 13.61 -2.18 -19.94
N ILE A 66 12.62 -3.06 -19.74
CA ILE A 66 12.46 -4.26 -20.57
C ILE A 66 12.22 -3.87 -22.03
N ASN A 67 11.32 -2.92 -22.29
CA ASN A 67 11.05 -2.46 -23.65
C ASN A 67 12.29 -1.88 -24.34
N SER A 68 13.12 -1.11 -23.61
CA SER A 68 14.37 -0.56 -24.15
C SER A 68 15.45 -1.61 -24.43
N GLN A 69 15.31 -2.84 -23.92
CA GLN A 69 16.24 -3.94 -24.20
C GLN A 69 15.78 -4.82 -25.37
N ILE A 70 14.52 -4.69 -25.79
CA ILE A 70 13.92 -5.47 -26.88
C ILE A 70 13.92 -4.68 -28.20
N GLN A 71 14.01 -3.34 -28.15
CA GLN A 71 14.24 -2.46 -29.30
C GLN A 71 15.73 -2.34 -29.64
#